data_AF-A0A2N0LJT3-F1
#
_entry.id   AF-A0A2N0LJT3-F1
#
_cell.length_a   1.000
_cell.length_b   1.000
_cell.length_c   1.000
_cell.angle_alpha   90.00
_cell.angle_beta   90.00
_cell.angle_gamma   90.00
#
_symmetry.space_group_name_H-M   'P 1'
#
loop_
_entity.id
_entity.type
_entity.pdbx_description
1 polymer ?
#
loop_
_entity_poly.entity_id
_entity_poly.type
_entity_poly.pdbx_seq_one_letter_code
_entity_poly.pdbx_strand_id
1 'polypeptide(L)' 'MVYLIGLWFILATIALNVSYVNLLALSYAEGDLSLVYPVARGMGPMIVPVLAVVSLEETMEPLAIVAIVGGMYTISW' A
#
# COMPACT_ATOMS: atom_id res chain seq x y z
N MET A 1 9.27 8.16 28.67
CA MET A 1 9.98 8.22 27.37
C MET A 1 9.28 7.44 26.26
N VAL A 2 8.62 6.31 26.55
CA VAL A 2 7.90 5.48 25.54
C VAL A 2 6.73 6.20 24.86
N TYR A 3 5.99 7.06 25.57
CA TYR A 3 4.83 7.78 25.03
C TYR A 3 5.17 8.74 23.87
N LEU A 4 6.37 9.32 23.87
CA LEU A 4 6.80 10.24 22.82
C LEU A 4 7.05 9.51 21.50
N ILE A 5 7.60 8.28 21.57
CA ILE A 5 7.75 7.38 20.41
C ILE A 5 6.36 7.03 19.84
N GLY A 6 5.38 6.74 20.71
CA GLY A 6 4.02 6.39 20.27
C GLY A 6 3.34 7.51 19.49
N LEU A 7 3.56 8.77 19.88
CA LEU A 7 3.01 9.93 19.18
C LEU A 7 3.56 10.05 17.74
N TRP A 8 4.86 9.77 17.55
CA TRP A 8 5.46 9.78 16.21
C TRP A 8 4.85 8.71 15.30
N PHE A 9 4.59 7.50 15.80
CA PHE A 9 3.90 6.47 15.03
C PHE A 9 2.46 6.86 14.65
N ILE A 10 1.74 7.51 15.57
CA ILE A 10 0.39 8.01 15.30
C ILE A 10 0.43 9.09 14.21
N LEU A 11 1.34 10.06 14.32
CA LEU A 11 1.50 11.12 13.32
C LEU A 11 1.89 10.56 11.95
N ALA A 12 2.81 9.59 11.89
CA ALA A 12 3.19 8.92 10.65
C ALA A 12 2.00 8.18 10.02
N THR A 13 1.21 7.46 10.83
CA THR A 13 0.01 6.74 10.37
C THR A 13 -1.04 7.70 9.82
N ILE A 14 -1.27 8.83 10.50
CA ILE A 14 -2.19 9.88 10.05
C ILE A 14 -1.71 10.45 8.72
N ALA A 15 -0.43 10.82 8.60
CA ALA A 15 0.13 11.37 7.37
C ALA A 15 -0.01 10.40 6.19
N LEU A 16 0.27 9.11 6.40
CA LEU A 16 0.11 8.07 5.38
C LEU A 16 -1.36 7.88 4.97
N ASN A 17 -2.29 7.89 5.92
CA ASN A 17 -3.72 7.75 5.59
C ASN A 17 -4.27 8.99 4.88
N VAL A 18 -3.89 10.19 5.31
CA VAL A 18 -4.32 11.44 4.70
C VAL A 18 -3.79 11.53 3.27
N SER A 19 -2.51 11.22 3.05
CA SER A 19 -1.93 11.19 1.71
C SER A 19 -2.58 10.13 0.82
N TYR A 20 -2.86 8.93 1.34
CA TYR A 20 -3.61 7.89 0.63
C TYR A 20 -4.98 8.39 0.17
N VAL A 21 -5.78 8.99 1.06
CA VAL A 21 -7.14 9.47 0.71
C VAL A 21 -7.08 10.64 -0.28
N ASN A 22 -6.09 11.53 -0.16
CA ASN A 22 -5.93 12.65 -1.10
C ASN A 22 -5.50 12.17 -2.50
N LEU A 23 -4.52 11.27 -2.58
CA LEU A 23 -4.11 10.67 -3.85
C LEU A 23 -5.27 9.91 -4.48
N LEU A 24 -6.05 9.19 -3.68
CA LEU A 24 -7.24 8.50 -4.12
C LEU A 24 -8.29 9.47 -4.68
N ALA A 25 -8.58 10.56 -3.97
CA ALA A 25 -9.50 11.60 -4.42
C ALA A 25 -9.02 12.27 -5.72
N LEU A 26 -7.72 12.54 -5.86
CA LEU A 26 -7.13 13.10 -7.06
C LEU A 26 -7.24 12.13 -8.25
N SER A 27 -6.93 10.86 -8.02
CA SER A 27 -7.04 9.81 -9.05
C SER A 27 -8.47 9.57 -9.51
N TYR A 28 -9.47 9.70 -8.63
CA TYR A 28 -10.87 9.67 -9.01
C TYR A 28 -11.34 10.93 -9.77
N ALA A 29 -10.67 12.07 -9.58
CA ALA A 29 -11.00 13.30 -10.30
C ALA A 29 -10.47 13.30 -11.75
N GLU A 30 -9.34 12.64 -12.01
CA GLU A 30 -8.71 12.58 -13.34
C GLU A 30 -8.91 11.25 -14.09
N GLY A 31 -9.29 10.16 -13.39
CA GLY A 31 -9.32 8.80 -13.95
C GLY A 31 -10.69 8.11 -13.86
N ASP A 32 -10.90 7.14 -14.76
CA ASP A 32 -12.12 6.32 -14.80
C ASP A 32 -12.22 5.42 -13.56
N LEU A 33 -13.38 5.38 -12.92
CA LEU A 33 -13.61 4.69 -11.63
C LEU A 33 -13.21 3.20 -11.69
N SER A 34 -13.37 2.58 -12.85
CA SER A 34 -13.05 1.18 -13.11
C SER A 34 -11.55 0.87 -13.12
N LEU A 35 -10.68 1.87 -13.32
CA LEU A 35 -9.22 1.67 -13.31
C LEU A 35 -8.61 2.03 -11.96
N VAL A 36 -9.13 3.08 -11.32
CA VAL A 36 -8.59 3.61 -10.05
C VAL A 36 -8.85 2.65 -8.89
N TYR A 37 -10.04 2.03 -8.85
CA TYR A 37 -10.43 1.16 -7.75
C TYR A 37 -9.56 -0.11 -7.63
N PRO A 38 -9.28 -0.86 -8.73
CA PRO A 38 -8.31 -1.95 -8.73
C PRO A 38 -6.90 -1.54 -8.29
N VAL A 39 -6.42 -0.39 -8.77
CA VAL A 39 -5.07 0.10 -8.49
C VAL A 39 -4.91 0.48 -7.02
N ALA A 40 -5.88 1.22 -6.47
CA ALA A 40 -5.88 1.61 -5.06
C ALA A 40 -5.89 0.40 -4.12
N ARG A 41 -6.66 -0.64 -4.47
CA ARG A 41 -6.76 -1.87 -3.67
C ARG A 41 -5.55 -2.79 -3.82
N GLY A 42 -4.91 -2.79 -4.98
CA GLY A 42 -3.70 -3.58 -5.28
C GLY A 42 -2.39 -2.97 -4.77
N MET A 43 -2.32 -1.66 -4.55
CA MET A 43 -1.09 -1.00 -4.06
C MET A 43 -0.69 -1.43 -2.66
N GLY A 44 -1.63 -1.62 -1.73
CA GLY A 44 -1.34 -2.07 -0.36
C GLY A 44 -0.57 -3.41 -0.32
N PRO A 45 -1.08 -4.47 -0.96
CA PRO A 45 -0.42 -5.77 -1.07
C PRO A 45 0.93 -5.74 -1.80
N MET A 46 1.16 -4.78 -2.71
CA MET A 46 2.46 -4.64 -3.41
C MET A 46 3.51 -3.92 -2.58
N ILE A 47 3.12 -2.86 -1.84
CA ILE A 47 4.05 -2.00 -1.09
C ILE A 47 4.56 -2.70 0.18
N VAL A 48 3.71 -3.47 0.86
CA VAL A 48 4.06 -4.16 2.13
C VAL A 48 5.25 -5.13 1.97
N PRO A 49 5.27 -6.08 1.01
CA PRO A 49 6.39 -6.99 0.83
C PRO A 49 7.67 -6.29 0.38
N VAL A 50 7.56 -5.27 -0.48
CA VAL A 50 8.73 -4.47 -0.91
C VAL A 50 9.36 -3.76 0.29
N LEU A 51 8.54 -3.17 1.17
CA LEU A 51 9.02 -2.59 2.43
C LEU A 51 9.62 -3.65 3.36
N ALA A 52 9.06 -4.86 3.41
CA ALA A 52 9.60 -5.97 4.21
C ALA A 52 10.99 -6.39 3.72
N VAL A 53 11.19 -6.59 2.41
CA VAL A 53 12.51 -6.93 1.85
C VAL A 53 13.53 -5.81 2.13
N VAL A 54 13.14 -4.55 1.95
CA VAL A 54 14.05 -3.41 2.10
C VAL A 54 14.36 -3.10 3.57
N SER A 55 13.40 -3.25 4.47
CA SER A 55 13.56 -2.84 5.89
C SER A 55 13.93 -3.99 6.81
N LEU A 56 13.54 -5.24 6.50
CA LEU A 56 13.80 -6.43 7.33
C LEU A 56 14.83 -7.38 6.71
N GLU A 57 15.38 -7.09 5.51
CA GLU A 57 16.32 -7.96 4.78
C GLU A 57 15.79 -9.39 4.56
N GLU A 58 14.46 -9.58 4.61
CA GLU A 58 13.85 -10.89 4.36
C GLU A 58 13.94 -11.25 2.88
N THR A 59 14.38 -12.47 2.60
CA THR A 59 14.38 -13.03 1.25
C THR A 59 12.97 -13.44 0.86
N MET A 60 12.35 -12.73 -0.08
CA MET A 60 11.07 -13.13 -0.65
C MET A 60 11.23 -14.32 -1.62
N GLU A 61 10.45 -15.36 -1.38
CA GLU A 61 10.25 -16.47 -2.30
C GLU A 61 9.64 -15.96 -3.63
N PRO A 62 10.14 -16.38 -4.81
CA PRO A 62 9.61 -15.95 -6.11
C PRO A 62 8.11 -16.24 -6.26
N LEU A 63 7.63 -17.31 -5.61
CA LEU A 63 6.23 -17.72 -5.61
C LEU A 63 5.32 -16.71 -4.89
N ALA A 64 5.83 -16.03 -3.86
CA ALA A 64 5.09 -15.00 -3.14
C ALA A 64 4.83 -13.77 -4.02
N ILE A 65 5.82 -13.38 -4.83
CA ILE A 65 5.69 -12.26 -5.78
C ILE A 65 4.62 -12.59 -6.82
N VAL A 66 4.64 -13.80 -7.38
CA VAL A 66 3.64 -14.27 -8.35
C VAL A 66 2.24 -14.31 -7.72
N ALA A 67 2.12 -14.73 -6.45
CA ALA A 67 0.84 -14.75 -5.74
C ALA A 67 0.30 -13.34 -5.46
N ILE A 68 1.15 -12.37 -5.11
CA ILE A 68 0.76 -10.97 -4.89
C ILE A 68 0.28 -10.33 -6.20
N VAL A 69 1.06 -10.49 -7.27
CA VAL A 69 0.72 -9.94 -8.59
C VAL A 69 -0.53 -10.64 -9.15
N GLY A 70 -0.60 -11.97 -9.08
CA GLY A 70 -1.76 -12.74 -9.51
C GLY A 70 -3.03 -12.41 -8.71
N GLY A 71 -2.90 -12.26 -7.39
CA GLY A 71 -3.98 -11.83 -6.51
C GLY A 71 -4.47 -10.42 -6.82
N MET A 72 -3.55 -9.48 -7.08
CA MET A 72 -3.90 -8.14 -7.54
C MET A 72 -4.70 -8.21 -8.84
N TYR A 73 -4.23 -8.94 -9.85
CA TYR A 73 -4.96 -9.11 -11.11
C TYR A 73 -6.34 -9.74 -10.90
N THR A 74 -6.48 -10.69 -9.96
CA THR A 74 -7.76 -11.37 -9.70
C THR A 74 -8.79 -10.46 -9.02
N ILE A 75 -8.33 -9.56 -8.14
CA ILE A 75 -9.17 -8.55 -7.47
C ILE A 75 -9.50 -7.37 -8.39
N SER A 76 -8.76 -7.21 -9.48
CA SER A 76 -8.89 -6.12 -10.45
C SER A 76 -9.99 -6.30 -11.50
N TRP A 77 -10.75 -7.40 -11.44
CA TRP A 77 -11.89 -7.69 -12.33
C TRP A 77 -13.23 -7.34 -11.68
#